data_AF-A0A954BJ81-F1
#
_entry.id   AF-A0A954BJ81-F1
#
_cell.length_a   1.000
_cell.length_b   1.000
_cell.length_c   1.000
_cell.angle_alpha   90.00
_cell.angle_beta   90.00
_cell.angle_gamma   90.00
#
_symmetry.space_group_name_H-M   'P 1'
#
loop_
_entity.id
_entity.type
_entity.pdbx_description
1 polymer ?
#
loop_
_entity_poly.entity_id
_entity_poly.type
_entity_poly.pdbx_seq_one_letter_code
_entity_poly.pdbx_strand_id
1 'polypeptide(L)'
;MEDYLEKILHPEVLFTLFGVFVLGTLFSGGKKGDSLSPPPMRPEEIDAAIKKVTLSRWMEIDAELDARKKITAIKLLRDSTGLGLKDSKEAIEARMRSRGMGHR
;
A
#
# COMPACT_ATOMS: atom_id res chain seq x y z
N MET A 1 -12.53 31.07 -8.07
CA MET A 1 -11.63 29.95 -7.72
C MET A 1 -12.37 28.82 -7.01
N GLU A 2 -13.60 29.05 -6.51
CA GLU A 2 -14.44 28.05 -5.83
C GLU A 2 -15.19 27.13 -6.83
N ASP A 3 -15.46 27.62 -8.04
CA ASP A 3 -16.16 26.89 -9.12
C ASP A 3 -15.44 25.60 -9.57
N TYR A 4 -14.12 25.53 -9.40
CA TYR A 4 -13.31 24.37 -9.79
C TYR A 4 -13.36 23.24 -8.76
N LEU A 5 -13.60 23.56 -7.48
CA LEU A 5 -13.63 22.57 -6.41
C LEU A 5 -14.93 21.74 -6.46
N GLU A 6 -16.06 22.40 -6.71
CA GLU A 6 -17.37 21.77 -6.93
C GLU A 6 -17.33 20.81 -8.14
N LYS A 7 -16.61 21.20 -9.20
CA LYS A 7 -16.53 20.44 -10.45
C LYS A 7 -15.63 19.20 -10.37
N ILE A 8 -14.62 19.21 -9.50
CA ILE A 8 -13.74 18.06 -9.25
C ILE A 8 -14.39 17.07 -8.29
N LEU A 9 -15.26 17.56 -7.40
CA LEU A 9 -16.00 16.74 -6.44
C LEU A 9 -17.27 16.10 -7.05
N HIS A 10 -17.57 16.40 -8.32
CA HIS A 10 -18.66 15.76 -9.04
C HIS A 10 -18.42 14.25 -9.15
N PRO A 11 -19.45 13.42 -8.88
CA PRO A 11 -19.30 11.96 -8.85
C PRO A 11 -18.73 11.41 -10.17
N GLU A 12 -19.05 12.02 -11.32
CA GLU A 12 -18.54 11.60 -12.64
C GLU A 12 -17.02 11.78 -12.80
N VAL A 13 -16.45 12.85 -12.25
CA VAL A 13 -14.99 13.08 -12.30
C VAL A 13 -14.29 12.10 -11.37
N LEU A 14 -14.87 11.82 -10.21
CA LEU A 14 -14.37 10.81 -9.29
C LEU A 14 -14.41 9.40 -9.91
N PHE A 15 -15.49 9.01 -10.57
CA PHE A 15 -15.58 7.73 -11.28
C PHE A 15 -14.58 7.63 -12.44
N THR A 16 -14.29 8.74 -13.11
CA THR A 16 -13.31 8.79 -14.20
C THR A 16 -11.88 8.69 -13.68
N LEU A 17 -11.53 9.45 -12.63
CA LEU A 17 -10.22 9.38 -11.99
C LEU A 17 -9.99 8.03 -11.33
N PHE A 18 -11.02 7.48 -10.67
CA PHE A 18 -11.01 6.13 -10.13
C PHE A 18 -10.92 5.08 -11.24
N GLY A 19 -11.63 5.25 -12.35
CA GLY A 19 -11.54 4.38 -13.53
C GLY A 19 -10.17 4.38 -14.18
N VAL A 20 -9.54 5.55 -14.35
CA VAL A 20 -8.18 5.69 -14.88
C VAL A 20 -7.14 5.13 -13.89
N PHE A 21 -7.35 5.31 -12.58
CA PHE A 21 -6.51 4.72 -11.54
C PHE A 21 -6.64 3.18 -11.48
N VAL A 22 -7.86 2.66 -11.55
CA VAL A 22 -8.14 1.22 -11.59
C VAL A 22 -7.63 0.62 -12.91
N LEU A 23 -7.79 1.30 -14.03
CA LEU A 23 -7.25 0.86 -15.33
C LEU A 23 -5.72 0.89 -15.34
N GLY A 24 -5.11 1.95 -14.80
CA GLY A 24 -3.67 2.07 -14.65
C GLY A 24 -3.06 1.03 -13.71
N THR A 25 -3.75 0.68 -12.63
CA THR A 25 -3.33 -0.38 -11.70
C THR A 25 -3.59 -1.79 -12.23
N LEU A 26 -4.62 -2.01 -13.06
CA LEU A 26 -4.89 -3.30 -13.69
C LEU A 26 -3.91 -3.63 -14.82
N PHE A 27 -3.39 -2.62 -15.53
CA PHE A 27 -2.38 -2.80 -16.58
C PHE A 27 -0.93 -2.59 -16.11
N SER A 28 -0.69 -2.18 -14.86
CA SER A 28 0.65 -2.14 -14.25
C SER A 28 1.02 -3.51 -13.66
N GLY A 29 1.01 -4.54 -14.51
CA GLY A 29 1.25 -5.93 -14.14
C GLY A 29 2.18 -6.60 -15.13
N GLY A 30 3.43 -6.12 -15.24
CA GLY A 30 4.34 -6.64 -16.26
C GLY A 30 5.82 -6.35 -16.06
N LYS A 31 6.45 -6.91 -15.01
CA LYS A 31 7.85 -7.33 -15.14
C LYS A 31 8.26 -8.47 -14.19
N LYS A 32 8.35 -9.65 -14.81
CA LYS A 32 9.15 -10.85 -14.47
C LYS A 32 8.80 -11.62 -13.19
N GLY A 33 7.86 -12.55 -13.35
CA GLY A 33 8.14 -13.92 -12.95
C GLY A 33 8.81 -14.63 -14.14
N ASP A 34 10.11 -14.90 -14.04
CA ASP A 34 10.64 -16.26 -14.24
C ASP A 34 12.12 -16.34 -13.86
N SER A 35 12.39 -17.36 -13.04
CA SER A 35 13.65 -18.08 -12.84
C SER A 35 14.83 -17.40 -12.12
N LEU A 36 15.11 -17.98 -10.93
CA LEU A 36 16.25 -17.79 -10.02
C LEU A 36 16.13 -16.57 -9.10
N SER A 37 15.74 -16.86 -7.85
CA SER A 37 15.68 -15.96 -6.69
C SER A 37 16.44 -14.64 -6.88
N PRO A 38 15.75 -13.48 -6.94
CA PRO A 38 16.41 -12.21 -6.69
C PRO A 38 17.21 -12.37 -5.39
N PRO A 39 18.47 -11.89 -5.33
CA PRO A 39 19.14 -11.78 -4.05
C PRO A 39 18.13 -11.10 -3.10
N PRO A 40 17.92 -11.62 -1.88
CA PRO A 40 16.98 -11.00 -0.96
C PRO A 40 17.29 -9.52 -0.97
N MET A 41 16.29 -8.69 -1.28
CA MET A 41 16.43 -7.23 -1.20
C MET A 41 17.09 -6.97 0.14
N ARG A 42 18.26 -6.31 0.12
CA ARG A 42 19.04 -6.17 1.35
C ARG A 42 18.13 -5.51 2.40
N PRO A 43 18.16 -5.95 3.67
CA PRO A 43 17.26 -5.41 4.71
C PRO A 43 17.24 -3.88 4.76
N GLU A 44 18.36 -3.25 4.39
CA GLU A 44 18.53 -1.80 4.24
C GLU A 44 17.60 -1.15 3.18
N GLU A 45 17.33 -1.83 2.06
CA GLU A 45 16.49 -1.31 0.99
C GLU A 45 15.00 -1.45 1.33
N ILE A 46 14.64 -2.46 2.13
CA ILE A 46 13.28 -2.65 2.65
C ILE A 46 12.96 -1.54 3.66
N ASP A 47 13.87 -1.26 4.60
CA ASP A 47 13.72 -0.14 5.54
C ASP A 47 13.64 1.21 4.81
N ALA A 48 14.49 1.43 3.81
CA ALA A 48 14.44 2.64 3.00
C ALA A 48 13.10 2.81 2.25
N ALA A 49 12.49 1.72 1.78
CA ALA A 49 11.17 1.74 1.15
C ALA A 49 10.06 2.05 2.18
N ILE A 50 10.11 1.43 3.35
CA ILE A 50 9.19 1.66 4.48
C ILE A 50 9.30 3.11 4.98
N LYS A 51 10.52 3.67 5.02
CA LYS A 51 10.79 5.04 5.46
C LYS A 51 10.25 6.11 4.49
N LYS A 52 10.04 5.75 3.22
CA LYS A 52 9.38 6.62 2.23
C LYS A 52 7.87 6.69 2.42
N VAL A 53 7.28 5.76 3.17
CA VAL A 53 5.84 5.75 3.46
C VAL A 53 5.52 6.93 4.38
N THR A 54 4.67 7.82 3.89
CA THR A 54 4.24 9.01 4.63
C THR A 54 3.43 8.64 5.87
N LEU A 55 3.44 9.51 6.88
CA LEU A 55 2.70 9.31 8.13
C LEU A 55 1.20 9.08 7.88
N SER A 56 0.61 9.80 6.91
CA SER A 56 -0.79 9.65 6.51
C SER A 56 -1.10 8.22 6.04
N ARG A 57 -0.18 7.60 5.28
CA ARG A 57 -0.36 6.25 4.78
C ARG A 57 -0.27 5.20 5.90
N TRP A 58 0.60 5.43 6.88
CA TRP A 58 0.64 4.61 8.09
C TRP A 58 -0.63 4.72 8.92
N MET A 59 -1.28 5.88 8.98
CA MET A 59 -2.57 6.04 9.66
C MET A 59 -3.67 5.21 8.99
N GLU A 60 -3.73 5.17 7.66
CA GLU A 60 -4.67 4.32 6.91
C GLU A 60 -4.41 2.83 7.17
N ILE A 61 -3.14 2.42 7.14
CA ILE A 61 -2.75 1.03 7.44
C ILE A 61 -3.15 0.67 8.87
N ASP A 62 -2.87 1.53 9.84
CA ASP A 62 -3.20 1.30 11.24
C ASP A 62 -4.73 1.25 11.46
N ALA A 63 -5.52 2.03 10.74
CA ALA A 63 -6.99 1.97 10.77
C ALA A 63 -7.53 0.63 10.22
N GLU A 64 -6.95 0.12 9.12
CA GLU A 64 -7.33 -1.18 8.57
C GLU A 64 -6.89 -2.34 9.48
N LEU A 65 -5.77 -2.19 10.20
CA LEU A 65 -5.35 -3.16 11.21
C LEU A 65 -6.33 -3.20 12.40
N ASP A 66 -6.82 -2.04 12.85
CA ASP A 66 -7.82 -1.94 13.92
C ASP A 66 -9.16 -2.58 13.49
N ALA A 67 -9.56 -2.38 12.23
CA ALA A 67 -10.71 -3.04 11.61
C ALA A 67 -10.52 -4.55 11.37
N ARG A 68 -9.42 -5.16 11.87
CA ARG A 68 -9.00 -6.56 11.64
C ARG A 68 -8.85 -6.95 10.16
N LYS A 69 -8.71 -5.99 9.25
CA LYS A 69 -8.52 -6.20 7.81
C LYS A 69 -7.04 -6.31 7.44
N LYS A 70 -6.34 -7.30 8.02
CA LYS A 70 -4.90 -7.52 7.82
C LYS A 70 -4.48 -7.62 6.35
N ILE A 71 -5.32 -8.25 5.51
CA ILE A 71 -5.03 -8.39 4.08
C ILE A 71 -5.04 -7.03 3.37
N THR A 72 -5.97 -6.13 3.74
CA THR A 72 -6.04 -4.78 3.17
C THR A 72 -4.85 -3.95 3.61
N ALA A 73 -4.45 -4.03 4.88
CA ALA A 73 -3.24 -3.36 5.39
C ALA A 73 -1.97 -3.79 4.63
N ILE A 74 -1.82 -5.10 4.36
CA ILE A 74 -0.71 -5.63 3.55
C ILE A 74 -0.77 -5.11 2.11
N LYS A 75 -1.96 -5.02 1.51
CA LYS A 75 -2.13 -4.44 0.17
C LYS A 75 -1.75 -2.95 0.13
N LEU A 76 -2.19 -2.15 1.11
CA LEU A 76 -1.89 -0.72 1.20
C LEU A 76 -0.40 -0.46 1.33
N LEU A 77 0.29 -1.24 2.17
CA LEU A 77 1.73 -1.13 2.33
C LEU A 77 2.46 -1.53 1.03
N ARG A 78 2.04 -2.63 0.40
CA ARG A 78 2.61 -3.10 -0.87
C ARG A 78 2.45 -2.07 -1.98
N ASP A 79 1.27 -1.48 -2.09
CA ASP A 79 0.95 -0.45 -3.09
C ASP A 79 1.80 0.82 -2.88
N SER A 80 2.06 1.20 -1.63
CA SER A 80 2.88 2.38 -1.31
C SER A 80 4.39 2.17 -1.45
N THR A 81 4.88 0.94 -1.28
CA THR A 81 6.33 0.64 -1.20
C THR A 81 6.86 -0.17 -2.38
N GLY A 82 5.99 -0.86 -3.11
CA GLY A 82 6.39 -1.81 -4.16
C GLY A 82 7.04 -3.09 -3.63
N LEU A 83 6.98 -3.36 -2.32
CA LEU A 83 7.61 -4.52 -1.69
C LEU A 83 6.99 -5.86 -2.15
N GLY A 84 7.75 -6.94 -2.00
CA GLY A 84 7.23 -8.29 -2.19
C GLY A 84 6.14 -8.63 -1.17
N LEU A 85 5.33 -9.65 -1.48
CA LEU A 85 4.26 -10.11 -0.58
C LEU A 85 4.81 -10.56 0.78
N LYS A 86 5.97 -11.22 0.78
CA LYS A 86 6.67 -11.68 1.98
C LYS A 86 7.08 -10.51 2.87
N ASP A 87 7.77 -9.53 2.29
CA ASP A 87 8.30 -8.37 3.03
C ASP A 87 7.17 -7.47 3.54
N SER A 88 6.13 -7.27 2.71
CA SER A 88 4.93 -6.51 3.11
C SER A 88 4.21 -7.15 4.30
N LYS A 89 4.10 -8.49 4.31
CA LYS A 89 3.50 -9.21 5.44
C LYS A 89 4.36 -9.04 6.70
N GLU A 90 5.66 -9.22 6.58
CA GLU A 90 6.58 -9.15 7.70
C GLU A 90 6.60 -7.76 8.34
N ALA A 91 6.62 -6.69 7.52
CA ALA A 91 6.56 -5.32 7.99
C ALA A 91 5.24 -5.02 8.75
N ILE A 92 4.10 -5.50 8.24
CA ILE A 92 2.81 -5.37 8.92
C ILE A 92 2.75 -6.19 10.22
N GLU A 93 3.31 -7.40 10.24
CA GLU A 93 3.38 -8.21 11.45
C GLU A 93 4.30 -7.59 12.51
N ALA A 94 5.45 -7.05 12.11
CA ALA A 94 6.32 -6.29 12.98
C ALA A 94 5.61 -5.05 13.53
N ARG A 95 4.89 -4.31 12.68
CA ARG A 95 4.06 -3.16 13.10
C ARG A 95 3.00 -3.55 14.12
N MET A 96 2.26 -4.65 13.90
CA MET A 96 1.28 -5.16 14.86
C MET A 96 1.93 -5.59 16.18
N ARG A 97 3.10 -6.21 16.13
CA ARG A 97 3.83 -6.64 17.32
C ARG A 97 4.30 -5.45 18.15
N SER A 98 4.84 -4.41 17.51
CA SER A 98 5.22 -3.16 18.17
C SER A 98 4.02 -2.42 18.77
N ARG A 99 2.82 -2.59 18.20
CA ARG A 99 1.56 -2.04 18.71
C ARG A 99 0.89 -2.90 19.79
N GLY A 100 1.44 -4.06 20.14
CA GLY A 100 0.83 -5.00 21.09
C GLY A 100 -0.45 -5.68 20.56
N MET A 101 -0.69 -5.66 19.24
CA MET A 101 -1.82 -6.33 18.59
C MET A 101 -1.55 -7.82 18.28
N GLY A 102 -0.38 -8.33 18.66
CA GLY A 102 -0.06 -9.76 18.58
C GLY A 102 -0.64 -10.50 19.78
N HIS A 103 -1.59 -11.42 19.54
CA HIS A 103 -2.39 -12.19 20.50
C HIS A 103 -3.68 -11.51 21.00
N ARG A 104 -4.76 -11.66 20.23
CA ARG A 104 -6.11 -12.02 20.70
C ARG A 104 -6.90 -12.76 19.61
#